data_AF-A0A848TS19-F1
#
_entry.id   AF-A0A848TS19-F1
#
_cell.length_a   1.000
_cell.length_b   1.000
_cell.length_c   1.000
_cell.angle_alpha   90.00
_cell.angle_beta   90.00
_cell.angle_gamma   90.00
#
_symmetry.space_group_name_H-M   'P 1'
#
loop_
_entity.id
_entity.type
_entity.pdbx_description
1 polymer ?
#
loop_
_entity_poly.entity_id
_entity_poly.type
_entity_poly.pdbx_seq_one_letter_code
_entity_poly.pdbx_strand_id
1 'polypeptide(L)'
;MVISVLGLPIAPLNWTFVELIEIGAAVGLVLGVIVGALALRQAHARSARAEASLKRAKSAFRDMLEDRFGEWALTPAERDVALFAIKGFSTQDIADLRGVSEGTIKAQTNAIYRKAGVSGRPQLLSLFIDDLVEDEPGSHSSQA
;
A
#
# COMPACT_ATOMS: atom_id res chain seq x y z
N MET A 1 -47.29 -40.18 2.91
CA MET A 1 -48.20 -41.31 3.22
C MET A 1 -47.45 -42.51 3.86
N VAL A 2 -46.45 -42.31 4.73
CA VAL A 2 -45.68 -43.42 5.35
C VAL A 2 -45.83 -43.46 6.89
N ILE A 3 -46.38 -42.41 7.51
CA ILE A 3 -46.35 -42.19 8.97
C ILE A 3 -47.46 -42.96 9.72
N SER A 4 -48.51 -43.42 9.02
CA SER A 4 -49.65 -44.08 9.67
C SER A 4 -49.39 -45.55 10.07
N VAL A 5 -48.29 -46.15 9.63
CA VAL A 5 -47.99 -47.58 9.86
C VAL A 5 -47.30 -47.83 11.21
N LEU A 6 -46.70 -46.82 11.85
CA LEU A 6 -45.82 -47.01 13.01
C LEU A 6 -46.45 -46.77 14.39
N GLY A 7 -47.72 -46.36 14.50
CA GLY A 7 -48.45 -46.35 15.78
C GLY A 7 -47.81 -45.56 16.93
N LEU A 8 -46.84 -44.68 16.65
CA LEU A 8 -46.20 -43.83 17.65
C LEU A 8 -47.11 -42.62 17.92
N PRO A 9 -47.60 -42.42 19.17
CA PRO A 9 -48.25 -41.18 19.56
C PRO A 9 -47.16 -40.11 19.68
N ILE A 10 -46.70 -39.60 18.55
CA ILE A 10 -45.96 -38.34 18.54
C ILE A 10 -47.02 -37.32 18.93
N ALA A 11 -47.01 -36.88 20.19
CA ALA A 11 -47.89 -35.82 20.65
C ALA A 11 -47.85 -34.68 19.62
N PRO A 12 -48.98 -34.11 19.18
CA PRO A 12 -48.97 -33.03 18.22
C PRO A 12 -48.13 -31.91 18.83
N LEU A 13 -46.93 -31.69 18.28
CA LEU A 13 -46.15 -30.50 18.58
C LEU A 13 -47.11 -29.33 18.35
N ASN A 14 -47.35 -28.57 19.41
CA ASN A 14 -48.18 -27.39 19.34
C ASN A 14 -47.63 -26.49 18.23
N TRP A 15 -48.50 -26.16 17.28
CA TRP A 15 -48.15 -25.38 16.10
C TRP A 15 -47.42 -24.07 16.46
N THR A 16 -47.78 -23.49 17.60
CA THR A 16 -47.14 -22.31 18.20
C THR A 16 -45.64 -22.47 18.47
N PHE A 17 -45.15 -23.66 18.85
CA PHE A 17 -43.71 -23.84 19.08
C PHE A 17 -42.93 -23.91 17.77
N VAL A 18 -43.49 -24.55 16.74
CA VAL A 18 -42.88 -24.60 15.41
C VAL A 18 -42.79 -23.19 14.82
N GLU A 19 -43.87 -22.43 14.90
CA GLU A 19 -43.93 -21.05 14.41
C GLU A 19 -42.95 -20.13 15.14
N LEU A 20 -42.78 -20.30 16.47
CA LEU A 20 -41.81 -19.52 17.26
C LEU A 20 -40.36 -19.85 16.89
N ILE A 21 -40.06 -21.13 16.61
CA ILE A 21 -38.73 -21.56 16.13
C ILE A 21 -38.46 -20.99 14.73
N GLU A 22 -39.46 -21.01 13.84
CA GLU A 22 -39.33 -20.50 12.47
C GLU A 22 -39.08 -18.98 12.46
N ILE A 23 -39.84 -18.21 13.25
CA ILE A 23 -39.61 -16.77 13.41
C ILE A 23 -38.25 -16.50 14.04
N GLY A 24 -37.85 -17.28 15.05
CA GLY A 24 -36.53 -17.17 15.66
C GLY A 24 -35.39 -17.42 14.67
N ALA A 25 -35.52 -18.42 13.81
CA ALA A 25 -34.56 -18.73 12.76
C ALA A 25 -34.46 -17.61 11.71
N ALA A 26 -35.61 -17.07 11.27
CA ALA A 26 -35.65 -15.96 10.33
C ALA A 26 -35.00 -14.69 10.90
N VAL A 27 -35.30 -14.35 12.16
CA VAL A 27 -34.70 -13.21 12.86
C VAL A 27 -33.19 -13.40 13.02
N GLY A 28 -32.75 -14.59 13.43
CA GLY A 28 -31.34 -14.92 13.57
C GLY A 28 -30.56 -14.79 12.26
N LEU A 29 -31.14 -15.24 11.14
CA LEU A 29 -30.54 -15.09 9.81
C LEU A 29 -30.41 -13.62 9.41
N VAL A 30 -31.47 -12.83 9.58
CA VAL A 30 -31.46 -11.40 9.25
C VAL A 30 -30.42 -10.66 10.10
N LEU A 31 -30.39 -10.90 11.41
CA LEU A 31 -29.41 -10.31 12.31
C LEU A 31 -27.98 -10.72 11.95
N GLY A 32 -27.75 -12.01 11.65
CA GLY A 32 -26.45 -12.53 11.24
C GLY A 32 -25.95 -11.87 9.95
N VAL A 33 -26.83 -11.71 8.96
CA VAL A 33 -26.50 -11.01 7.70
C VAL A 33 -26.19 -9.54 7.95
N ILE A 34 -26.99 -8.84 8.78
CA ILE A 34 -26.75 -7.43 9.11
C ILE A 34 -25.40 -7.27 9.81
N VAL A 35 -25.13 -8.05 10.87
CA VAL A 35 -23.87 -7.99 11.61
C VAL A 35 -22.69 -8.36 10.71
N GLY A 36 -22.83 -9.41 9.90
CA GLY A 36 -21.81 -9.83 8.94
C GLY A 36 -21.50 -8.74 7.91
N ALA A 37 -22.54 -8.10 7.34
CA ALA A 37 -22.38 -7.01 6.38
C ALA A 37 -21.72 -5.77 7.01
N LEU A 38 -22.11 -5.40 8.23
CA LEU A 38 -21.49 -4.30 8.97
C LEU A 38 -20.01 -4.59 9.29
N ALA A 39 -19.70 -5.82 9.74
CA ALA A 39 -18.33 -6.26 10.00
C ALA A 39 -17.46 -6.24 8.73
N LEU A 40 -17.98 -6.73 7.61
CA LEU A 40 -17.28 -6.68 6.31
C LEU A 40 -17.02 -5.25 5.87
N ARG A 41 -18.03 -4.37 5.93
CA ARG A 41 -17.88 -2.96 5.57
C ARG A 41 -16.81 -2.28 6.43
N GLN A 42 -16.79 -2.58 7.73
CA GLN A 42 -15.79 -2.02 8.63
C GLN A 42 -14.38 -2.56 8.35
N ALA A 43 -14.25 -3.85 8.02
CA ALA A 43 -12.98 -4.45 7.62
C ALA A 43 -12.42 -3.81 6.33
N HIS A 44 -13.26 -3.63 5.32
CA HIS A 44 -12.87 -2.93 4.09
C HIS A 44 -12.47 -1.48 4.34
N ALA A 45 -13.21 -0.75 5.18
CA ALA A 45 -12.87 0.64 5.50
C ALA A 45 -11.52 0.79 6.24
N ARG A 46 -11.14 -0.20 7.07
CA ARG A 46 -9.82 -0.21 7.74
C ARG A 46 -8.68 -0.42 6.75
N SER A 47 -8.84 -1.38 5.84
CA SER A 47 -7.87 -1.64 4.77
C SER A 47 -7.67 -0.42 3.87
N ALA A 48 -8.75 0.25 3.47
CA ALA A 48 -8.67 1.46 2.65
C ALA A 48 -7.88 2.61 3.32
N ARG A 49 -7.97 2.76 4.65
CA ARG A 49 -7.21 3.77 5.40
C ARG A 49 -5.71 3.49 5.41
N ALA A 50 -5.32 2.23 5.60
CA ALA A 50 -3.92 1.81 5.57
C ALA A 50 -3.30 1.96 4.17
N GLU A 51 -4.05 1.63 3.12
CA GLU A 51 -3.62 1.88 1.74
C GLU A 51 -3.48 3.38 1.46
N ALA A 52 -4.42 4.19 1.95
CA ALA A 52 -4.39 5.64 1.78
C ALA A 52 -3.22 6.32 2.50
N SER A 53 -2.79 5.85 3.67
CA SER A 53 -1.59 6.40 4.34
C SER A 53 -0.32 6.03 3.57
N LEU A 54 -0.18 4.77 3.14
CA LEU A 54 0.96 4.33 2.33
C LEU A 54 1.03 5.08 1.01
N LYS A 55 -0.11 5.28 0.33
CA LYS A 55 -0.18 6.03 -0.92
C LYS A 55 0.27 7.49 -0.73
N ARG A 56 -0.11 8.12 0.38
CA ARG A 56 0.32 9.49 0.72
C ARG A 56 1.82 9.57 0.95
N ALA A 57 2.38 8.68 1.78
CA ALA A 57 3.82 8.62 2.03
C ALA A 57 4.62 8.39 0.74
N LYS A 58 4.17 7.46 -0.11
CA LYS A 58 4.78 7.19 -1.42
C LYS A 58 4.70 8.39 -2.38
N SER A 59 3.62 9.18 -2.31
CA SER A 59 3.50 10.38 -3.13
C SER A 59 4.50 11.43 -2.67
N ALA A 60 4.52 11.76 -1.38
CA ALA A 60 5.43 12.75 -0.82
C ALA A 60 6.90 12.45 -1.16
N PHE A 61 7.33 11.20 -1.00
CA PHE A 61 8.68 10.79 -1.38
C PHE A 61 8.94 10.95 -2.89
N ARG A 62 7.97 10.61 -3.74
CA ARG A 62 8.13 10.76 -5.19
C ARG A 62 8.20 12.23 -5.60
N ASP A 63 7.40 13.07 -4.98
CA ASP A 63 7.39 14.51 -5.24
C ASP A 63 8.75 15.10 -4.84
N MET A 64 9.31 14.65 -3.70
CA MET A 64 10.67 15.01 -3.28
C MET A 64 11.76 14.57 -4.27
N LEU A 65 11.69 13.35 -4.80
CA LEU A 65 12.62 12.90 -5.84
C LEU A 65 12.56 13.79 -7.09
N GLU A 66 11.35 14.14 -7.50
CA GLU A 66 11.09 14.92 -8.71
C GLU A 66 11.64 16.35 -8.58
N ASP A 67 11.48 16.97 -7.40
CA ASP A 67 12.04 18.28 -7.09
C ASP A 67 13.57 18.28 -7.17
N ARG A 68 14.24 17.32 -6.50
CA ARG A 68 15.71 17.17 -6.57
C ARG A 68 16.19 16.92 -8.01
N PHE A 69 15.49 16.07 -8.76
CA PHE A 69 15.84 15.81 -10.16
C PHE A 69 15.65 17.05 -11.06
N GLY A 70 14.70 17.91 -10.72
CA GLY A 70 14.52 19.24 -11.30
C GLY A 70 15.68 20.16 -10.99
N GLU A 71 16.04 20.29 -9.71
CA GLU A 71 17.15 21.12 -9.22
C GLU A 71 18.48 20.76 -9.90
N TRP A 72 18.78 19.47 -10.04
CA TRP A 72 20.01 18.98 -10.69
C TRP A 72 19.95 19.01 -12.22
N ALA A 73 18.82 19.44 -12.81
CA ALA A 73 18.59 19.45 -14.25
C ALA A 73 18.92 18.08 -14.89
N LEU A 74 18.41 17.01 -14.28
CA LEU A 74 18.56 15.66 -14.84
C LEU A 74 17.70 15.52 -16.09
N THR A 75 18.30 14.96 -17.14
CA THR A 75 17.59 14.52 -18.35
C THR A 75 16.65 13.35 -18.03
N PRO A 76 15.64 13.06 -18.86
CA PRO A 76 14.76 11.90 -18.65
C PRO A 76 15.53 10.59 -18.49
N ALA A 77 16.60 10.39 -19.27
CA ALA A 77 17.43 9.19 -19.17
C ALA A 77 18.22 9.11 -17.85
N GLU A 78 18.75 10.24 -17.36
CA GLU A 78 19.46 10.29 -16.08
C GLU A 78 18.50 10.08 -14.90
N ARG A 79 17.26 10.57 -14.98
CA ARG A 79 16.23 10.34 -13.95
C ARG A 79 15.93 8.86 -13.78
N ASP A 80 15.78 8.14 -14.90
CA ASP A 80 15.57 6.69 -14.86
C ASP A 80 16.75 5.97 -14.19
N VAL A 81 17.99 6.34 -14.55
CA VAL A 81 19.20 5.77 -13.94
C VAL A 81 19.29 6.10 -12.44
N ALA A 82 19.00 7.35 -12.06
CA ALA A 82 19.00 7.78 -10.66
C ALA A 82 17.95 7.00 -9.85
N LEU A 83 16.75 6.81 -10.39
CA LEU A 83 15.69 6.01 -9.76
C LEU A 83 16.12 4.55 -9.54
N PHE A 84 16.76 3.91 -10.53
CA PHE A 84 17.26 2.56 -10.33
C PHE A 84 18.42 2.51 -9.32
N ALA A 85 19.30 3.51 -9.32
CA ALA A 85 20.37 3.61 -8.33
C ALA A 85 19.82 3.78 -6.90
N ILE A 86 18.77 4.58 -6.71
CA ILE A 86 18.10 4.72 -5.41
C ILE A 86 17.44 3.40 -4.98
N LYS A 87 16.86 2.65 -5.93
CA LYS A 87 16.23 1.34 -5.68
C LYS A 87 17.22 0.20 -5.38
N GLY A 88 18.53 0.43 -5.43
CA GLY A 88 19.52 -0.61 -5.08
C GLY A 88 20.03 -1.45 -6.26
N PHE A 89 19.60 -1.19 -7.50
CA PHE A 89 20.09 -1.94 -8.68
C PHE A 89 21.59 -1.74 -8.93
N SER A 90 22.28 -2.77 -9.41
CA SER A 90 23.69 -2.64 -9.82
C SER A 90 23.80 -1.93 -11.18
N THR A 91 24.99 -1.45 -11.52
CA THR A 91 25.25 -0.85 -12.85
C THR A 91 24.89 -1.81 -13.99
N GLN A 92 25.14 -3.11 -13.79
CA GLN A 92 24.81 -4.15 -14.75
C GLN A 92 23.29 -4.30 -14.89
N ASP A 93 22.55 -4.41 -13.77
CA ASP A 93 21.08 -4.51 -13.82
C ASP A 93 20.45 -3.30 -14.52
N ILE A 94 20.99 -2.11 -14.27
CA ILE A 94 20.51 -0.87 -14.91
C ILE A 94 20.80 -0.89 -16.40
N ALA A 95 21.98 -1.37 -16.81
CA ALA A 95 22.36 -1.49 -18.21
C ALA A 95 21.41 -2.44 -18.94
N ASP A 96 21.11 -3.60 -18.34
CA ASP A 96 20.19 -4.60 -18.87
C ASP A 96 18.75 -4.07 -18.96
N LEU A 97 18.25 -3.42 -17.90
CA LEU A 97 16.90 -2.83 -17.87
C LEU A 97 16.73 -1.69 -18.89
N ARG A 98 17.81 -0.95 -19.19
CA ARG A 98 17.80 0.18 -20.12
C ARG A 98 18.15 -0.21 -21.55
N GLY A 99 18.64 -1.43 -21.78
CA GLY A 99 19.11 -1.89 -23.09
C GLY A 99 20.32 -1.10 -23.61
N VAL A 100 21.24 -0.69 -22.73
CA VAL A 100 22.46 0.05 -23.07
C VAL A 100 23.69 -0.59 -22.43
N SER A 101 24.89 -0.20 -22.83
CA SER A 101 26.12 -0.75 -22.23
C SER A 101 26.34 -0.24 -20.80
N GLU A 102 27.01 -1.04 -19.97
CA GLU A 102 27.46 -0.60 -18.64
C GLU A 102 28.32 0.67 -18.69
N GLY A 103 29.11 0.86 -19.76
CA GLY A 103 29.90 2.07 -19.96
C GLY A 103 29.02 3.32 -20.05
N THR A 104 27.88 3.23 -20.75
CA THR A 104 26.89 4.30 -20.81
C THR A 104 26.28 4.57 -19.43
N ILE A 105 25.92 3.53 -18.67
CA ILE A 105 25.39 3.71 -17.31
C ILE A 105 26.41 4.34 -16.38
N LYS A 106 27.69 3.94 -16.44
CA LYS A 106 28.79 4.55 -15.66
C LYS A 106 28.97 6.02 -16.00
N ALA A 107 28.92 6.38 -17.28
CA ALA A 107 28.99 7.78 -17.70
C ALA A 107 27.80 8.60 -17.17
N GLN A 108 26.58 8.05 -17.26
CA GLN A 108 25.36 8.69 -16.75
C GLN A 108 25.37 8.83 -15.23
N THR A 109 25.77 7.80 -14.48
CA THR A 109 25.89 7.90 -13.01
C THR A 109 26.93 8.93 -12.59
N ASN A 110 28.08 9.01 -13.26
CA ASN A 110 29.06 10.06 -12.99
C ASN A 110 28.53 11.46 -13.32
N ALA A 111 27.73 11.61 -14.38
CA ALA A 111 27.06 12.87 -14.69
C ALA A 111 26.05 13.26 -13.61
N ILE A 112 25.24 12.29 -13.14
CA ILE A 112 24.29 12.48 -12.03
C ILE A 112 25.02 12.95 -10.77
N TYR A 113 26.09 12.26 -10.35
CA TYR A 113 26.85 12.65 -9.14
C TYR A 113 27.41 14.07 -9.25
N ARG A 114 27.98 14.43 -10.40
CA ARG A 114 28.47 15.79 -10.65
C ARG A 114 27.36 16.84 -10.59
N LYS A 115 26.19 16.55 -11.16
CA LYS A 115 25.03 17.45 -11.14
C LYS A 115 24.43 17.60 -9.75
N ALA A 116 24.41 16.52 -8.97
CA ALA A 116 23.96 16.49 -7.59
C ALA A 116 24.99 17.01 -6.57
N GLY A 117 26.22 17.32 -7.01
CA GLY A 117 27.29 17.80 -6.12
C GLY A 117 27.85 16.74 -5.16
N VAL A 118 27.69 15.45 -5.47
CA VAL A 118 28.13 14.33 -4.64
C VAL A 118 29.24 13.53 -5.31
N SER A 119 30.00 12.75 -4.54
CA SER A 119 31.10 11.93 -5.05
C SER A 119 30.72 10.47 -5.34
N GLY A 120 29.49 10.05 -5.03
CA GLY A 120 29.07 8.68 -5.31
C GLY A 120 27.69 8.31 -4.77
N ARG A 121 27.34 7.05 -5.00
CA ARG A 121 26.02 6.48 -4.68
C ARG A 121 25.61 6.63 -3.21
N PRO A 122 26.46 6.34 -2.21
CA PRO A 122 26.03 6.45 -0.81
C PRO A 122 25.65 7.88 -0.43
N GLN A 123 26.38 8.88 -0.93
CA GLN A 123 26.09 10.30 -0.70
C GLN A 123 24.85 10.75 -1.49
N LEU A 124 24.66 10.26 -2.71
CA LEU A 124 23.41 10.52 -3.44
C LEU A 124 22.20 10.02 -2.65
N LEU A 125 22.30 8.81 -2.06
CA LEU A 125 21.22 8.25 -1.24
C LEU A 125 21.04 9.03 0.06
N SER A 126 22.11 9.49 0.71
CA SER A 126 21.98 10.23 1.97
C SER A 126 21.17 11.50 1.81
N LEU A 127 21.34 12.24 0.70
CA LEU A 127 20.52 13.44 0.43
C LEU A 127 19.01 13.16 0.53
N PHE A 128 18.55 12.00 0.07
CA PHE A 128 17.13 11.63 0.16
C PHE A 128 16.71 11.07 1.52
N ILE A 129 17.62 10.44 2.24
CA ILE A 129 17.35 9.88 3.57
C ILE A 129 17.33 10.99 4.61
N ASP A 130 18.24 11.96 4.53
CA ASP A 130 18.30 13.12 5.41
C ASP A 130 16.98 13.90 5.30
N ASP A 131 16.53 14.20 4.08
CA ASP A 131 15.23 14.85 3.84
C ASP A 131 14.04 14.03 4.39
N LEU A 132 14.11 12.69 4.38
CA LEU A 132 13.06 11.82 4.93
C LEU A 132 13.07 11.74 6.46
N VAL A 133 14.24 11.92 7.10
CA VAL A 133 14.42 11.85 8.55
C VAL A 133 14.23 13.21 9.21
N GLU A 134 14.56 14.31 8.51
CA GLU A 134 14.40 15.68 8.99
C GLU A 134 12.93 16.16 8.99
N ASP A 135 12.03 15.42 8.32
CA ASP A 135 10.57 15.63 8.30
C ASP A 135 9.85 15.19 9.61
N GLU A 136 10.46 15.47 10.77
CA GLU A 136 9.71 15.58 12.04
C GLU A 136 8.99 16.95 12.04
N PRO A 137 7.65 17.01 11.95
CA PRO A 137 6.90 18.25 11.92
C PRO A 137 6.93 18.90 13.32
N GLY A 138 8.00 19.64 13.64
CA GLY A 138 8.13 20.20 14.99
C GLY A 138 9.30 21.13 15.33
N SER A 139 10.15 21.62 14.42
CA SER A 139 11.29 22.48 14.85
C SER A 139 11.56 23.77 14.06
N HIS A 140 10.84 24.08 12.99
CA HIS A 140 10.96 25.40 12.34
C HIS A 140 9.89 26.39 12.81
N SER A 141 9.95 26.71 14.10
CA SER A 141 9.46 27.99 14.60
C SER A 141 10.58 28.64 15.41
N SER A 142 10.85 29.91 15.10
CA SER A 142 11.91 30.77 15.64
C SER A 142 13.25 30.68 14.91
N GLN A 143 13.44 31.58 13.96
CA GLN A 143 14.38 32.68 14.21
C GLN A 143 13.99 33.92 13.39
N ALA A 144 14.00 35.03 14.12
CA ALA A 144 13.69 36.40 13.71
C ALA A 144 14.92 37.08 13.09
#